data_AF-A0AAN9V1J0-F1
#
_entry.id   AF-A0AAN9V1J0-F1
#
_cell.length_a   1.000
_cell.length_b   1.000
_cell.length_c   1.000
_cell.angle_alpha   90.00
_cell.angle_beta   90.00
_cell.angle_gamma   90.00
#
_symmetry.space_group_name_H-M   'P 1'
#
loop_
_entity.id
_entity.type
_entity.pdbx_description
1 polymer ?
#
loop_
_entity_poly.entity_id
_entity_poly.type
_entity_poly.pdbx_seq_one_letter_code
_entity_poly.pdbx_strand_id
1 'polypeptide(L)'
;MQNTELGIPTDELVLAPGAELATSTFELYLAVQELVNFRENLPPQDQKTLAINTYYEWFEPAVDKWMDVAKYKAMHRIRKALELNKTCTGDFIVKHSTSAVDATSCFFQIKEFWRQLAWPDLVGSYNFVVKIIDCICSAAVYYSDLLHQKLQDTGYYEDPTAFKVNGEMCVTVNDLEYVRRSLAALGTELHVDNILEAVEMATGDGNRQQWRNALYGILDGATTQLEARVLQIISRVAAKMRPALKKAMFHLAWSPDSLPTAEAICPLLEYLDSHLVALNAALLPRNFERVLHDVWDVCLLELGQQMDGNAGDKVAVFYERLYEALEILVDFFHADQKGLPLDQLKSATYWRVEQRLQYHKTETEGLIHLYYLQRLQDQLSTESIEYGVLSVRAYFNHDSLCVEVLNARDVIPLDPNGFSDPFVIIELLPRKVFAHCAEQQTNVQKKTLHPMFDECFEFSVTLEQCRVEGAMILFTVMDHDVLTFNDFAGEAFLALGNIPGVDENNTSIDNFHGLKTVELNLMHQKNKNHAILQTLESRTGDKMAQDFVKKQKQRISA
;
A
#
# COMPACT_ATOMS: atom_id res chain seq x y z
N MET A 1 9.06 23.34 10.23
CA MET A 1 10.04 24.14 9.47
C MET A 1 11.38 24.06 10.18
N GLN A 2 12.19 23.07 9.83
CA GLN A 2 13.63 23.07 10.05
C GLN A 2 14.19 22.78 8.66
N ASN A 3 14.78 23.81 8.04
CA ASN A 3 15.53 23.67 6.80
C ASN A 3 16.75 22.79 7.12
N THR A 4 16.69 21.52 6.72
CA THR A 4 17.90 20.73 6.53
C THR A 4 18.48 21.19 5.20
N GLU A 5 19.38 22.18 5.25
CA GLU A 5 20.28 22.45 4.13
C GLU A 5 21.03 21.14 3.85
N LEU A 6 20.62 20.43 2.80
CA LEU A 6 21.41 19.40 2.17
C LEU A 6 22.65 20.11 1.62
N GLY A 7 23.71 20.10 2.42
CA GLY A 7 25.02 20.59 2.03
C GLY A 7 25.48 19.83 0.80
N ILE A 8 25.24 20.40 -0.38
CA ILE A 8 26.04 20.09 -1.56
C ILE A 8 27.47 20.42 -1.14
N PRO A 9 28.43 19.48 -1.21
CA PRO A 9 29.81 19.83 -0.95
C PRO A 9 30.22 20.93 -1.93
N THR A 10 30.28 22.15 -1.44
CA THR A 10 30.93 23.29 -2.10
C THR A 10 32.45 23.19 -1.99
N ASP A 11 32.97 22.08 -1.46
CA ASP A 11 34.36 21.72 -1.61
C ASP A 11 34.63 21.64 -3.12
N GLU A 12 35.36 22.64 -3.62
CA GLU A 12 36.11 22.48 -4.85
C GLU A 12 36.77 21.12 -4.75
N LEU A 13 36.35 20.18 -5.60
CA LEU A 13 37.02 18.90 -5.70
C LEU A 13 38.49 19.27 -5.96
N VAL A 14 39.37 19.03 -4.98
CA VAL A 14 40.82 19.24 -5.10
C VAL A 14 41.44 17.90 -5.47
N LEU A 15 42.22 17.92 -6.56
CA LEU A 15 42.94 16.74 -7.03
C LEU A 15 43.94 16.30 -5.94
N ALA A 16 43.98 15.01 -5.59
CA ALA A 16 44.93 14.53 -4.59
C ALA A 16 46.39 14.77 -5.04
N PRO A 17 47.30 15.16 -4.13
CA PRO A 17 48.72 15.36 -4.47
C PRO A 17 49.33 14.09 -5.06
N GLY A 18 49.98 14.21 -6.22
CA GLY A 18 50.59 13.09 -6.96
C GLY A 18 49.75 12.50 -8.11
N ALA A 19 48.56 13.07 -8.39
CA ALA A 19 47.72 12.63 -9.50
C ALA A 19 48.35 12.81 -10.90
N GLU A 20 49.37 13.66 -11.05
CA GLU A 20 50.14 13.82 -12.30
C GLU A 20 50.94 12.57 -12.67
N LEU A 21 51.39 11.80 -11.67
CA LEU A 21 52.14 10.54 -11.86
C LEU A 21 51.22 9.33 -12.07
N ALA A 22 49.91 9.49 -11.87
CA ALA A 22 48.92 8.40 -11.95
C ALA A 22 48.92 7.75 -13.33
N THR A 23 48.87 8.55 -14.40
CA THR A 23 48.84 8.06 -15.78
C THR A 23 50.11 7.27 -16.12
N SER A 24 51.29 7.82 -15.82
CA SER A 24 52.56 7.16 -16.13
C SER A 24 52.78 5.88 -15.31
N THR A 25 52.30 5.85 -14.07
CA THR A 25 52.36 4.63 -13.23
C THR A 25 51.39 3.56 -13.75
N PHE A 26 50.24 3.96 -14.29
CA PHE A 26 49.28 3.04 -14.91
C PHE A 26 49.82 2.47 -16.23
N GLU A 27 50.44 3.29 -17.07
CA GLU A 27 51.13 2.83 -18.28
C GLU A 27 52.25 1.83 -17.94
N LEU A 28 53.01 2.08 -16.87
CA LEU A 28 54.00 1.13 -16.38
C LEU A 28 53.37 -0.19 -15.93
N TYR A 29 52.24 -0.16 -15.22
CA TYR A 29 51.50 -1.36 -14.85
C TYR A 29 51.12 -2.20 -16.06
N LEU A 30 50.54 -1.57 -17.09
CA LEU A 30 50.14 -2.25 -18.33
C LEU A 30 51.36 -2.85 -19.05
N ALA A 31 52.48 -2.13 -19.11
CA ALA A 31 53.72 -2.64 -19.72
C ALA A 31 54.30 -3.84 -18.95
N VAL A 32 54.26 -3.82 -17.61
CA VAL A 32 54.70 -4.95 -16.77
C VAL A 32 53.75 -6.14 -16.91
N GLN A 33 52.44 -5.90 -16.98
CA GLN A 33 51.43 -6.92 -17.24
C GLN A 33 51.65 -7.61 -18.59
N GLU A 34 51.90 -6.83 -19.65
CA GLU A 34 52.24 -7.37 -20.98
C GLU A 34 53.53 -8.19 -20.93
N LEU A 35 54.56 -7.70 -20.24
CA LEU A 35 55.82 -8.42 -20.03
C LEU A 35 55.58 -9.77 -19.34
N VAL A 36 54.74 -9.80 -18.30
CA VAL A 36 54.38 -11.02 -17.57
C VAL A 36 53.62 -11.99 -18.47
N ASN A 37 52.75 -11.52 -19.36
CA ASN A 37 52.02 -12.37 -20.30
C ASN A 37 52.95 -13.15 -21.25
N PHE A 38 54.13 -12.60 -21.61
CA PHE A 38 55.11 -13.34 -22.41
C PHE A 38 55.65 -14.61 -21.74
N ARG A 39 55.44 -14.80 -20.42
CA ARG A 39 55.79 -16.04 -19.70
C ARG A 39 55.11 -17.27 -20.28
N GLU A 40 53.98 -17.12 -20.99
CA GLU A 40 53.29 -18.23 -21.67
C GLU A 40 54.20 -18.93 -22.69
N ASN A 41 55.24 -18.24 -23.18
CA ASN A 41 56.25 -18.80 -24.09
C ASN A 41 57.35 -19.60 -23.37
N LEU A 42 57.36 -19.65 -22.04
CA LEU A 42 58.31 -20.42 -21.24
C LEU A 42 57.75 -21.80 -20.87
N PRO A 43 58.61 -22.80 -20.58
CA PRO A 43 58.17 -24.10 -20.07
C PRO A 43 57.35 -23.96 -18.78
N PRO A 44 56.28 -24.78 -18.55
CA PRO A 44 55.39 -24.65 -17.39
C PRO A 44 56.08 -24.72 -16.02
N GLN A 45 57.24 -25.38 -15.95
CA GLN A 45 58.04 -25.49 -14.72
C GLN A 45 58.69 -24.14 -14.34
N ASP A 46 59.13 -23.38 -15.34
CA ASP A 46 59.81 -22.09 -15.15
C ASP A 46 58.81 -20.95 -14.92
N GLN A 47 57.60 -21.07 -15.47
CA GLN A 47 56.53 -20.09 -15.33
C GLN A 47 56.20 -19.77 -13.87
N LYS A 48 56.15 -20.79 -12.99
CA LYS A 48 55.76 -20.61 -11.58
C LYS A 48 56.84 -19.98 -10.71
N THR A 49 58.10 -20.08 -11.13
CA THR A 49 59.26 -19.61 -10.34
C THR A 49 59.62 -18.14 -10.58
N LEU A 50 58.94 -17.46 -11.51
CA LEU A 50 59.22 -16.06 -11.82
C LEU A 50 58.78 -15.13 -10.67
N ALA A 51 59.72 -14.36 -10.13
CA ALA A 51 59.43 -13.36 -9.09
C ALA A 51 58.46 -12.26 -9.55
N ILE A 52 58.37 -12.01 -10.86
CA ILE A 52 57.47 -11.01 -11.44
C ILE A 52 56.00 -11.48 -11.47
N ASN A 53 55.70 -12.72 -11.09
CA ASN A 53 54.33 -13.24 -11.09
C ASN A 53 53.39 -12.48 -10.14
N THR A 54 53.92 -11.86 -9.09
CA THR A 54 53.17 -11.04 -8.12
C THR A 54 53.37 -9.54 -8.33
N TYR A 55 53.71 -9.11 -9.57
CA TYR A 55 53.95 -7.70 -9.90
C TYR A 55 52.82 -6.74 -9.47
N TYR A 56 51.57 -7.23 -9.47
CA TYR A 56 50.39 -6.44 -9.12
C TYR A 56 50.47 -5.89 -7.69
N GLU A 57 51.11 -6.59 -6.76
CA GLU A 57 51.31 -6.15 -5.36
C GLU A 57 52.11 -4.84 -5.29
N TRP A 58 53.03 -4.60 -6.23
CA TRP A 58 53.83 -3.35 -6.26
C TRP A 58 52.96 -2.13 -6.54
N PHE A 59 51.83 -2.33 -7.23
CA PHE A 59 50.93 -1.29 -7.67
C PHE A 59 49.68 -1.16 -6.81
N GLU A 60 49.49 -2.01 -5.80
CA GLU A 60 48.32 -1.96 -4.90
C GLU A 60 48.07 -0.55 -4.31
N PRO A 61 49.10 0.19 -3.81
CA PRO A 61 48.90 1.55 -3.31
C PRO A 61 48.61 2.58 -4.41
N ALA A 62 48.98 2.28 -5.66
CA ALA A 62 48.74 3.14 -6.80
C ALA A 62 47.31 2.99 -7.33
N VAL A 63 46.76 1.77 -7.33
CA VAL A 63 45.36 1.48 -7.72
C VAL A 63 44.40 2.30 -6.87
N ASP A 64 44.60 2.35 -5.56
CA ASP A 64 43.77 3.14 -4.66
C ASP A 64 43.71 4.63 -5.05
N LYS A 65 44.87 5.23 -5.36
CA LYS A 65 44.98 6.62 -5.83
C LYS A 65 44.37 6.83 -7.21
N TRP A 66 44.52 5.87 -8.13
CA TRP A 66 43.90 5.93 -9.45
C TRP A 66 42.38 5.97 -9.36
N MET A 67 41.79 5.22 -8.42
CA MET A 67 40.35 5.24 -8.17
C MET A 67 39.87 6.61 -7.68
N ASP A 68 40.63 7.28 -6.80
CA ASP A 68 40.27 8.62 -6.33
C ASP A 68 40.30 9.65 -7.48
N VAL A 69 41.32 9.56 -8.35
CA VAL A 69 41.43 10.42 -9.54
C VAL A 69 40.30 10.11 -10.54
N ALA A 70 39.92 8.85 -10.70
CA ALA A 70 38.81 8.45 -11.56
C ALA A 70 37.47 9.00 -11.03
N LYS A 71 37.21 8.88 -9.72
CA LYS A 71 36.03 9.45 -9.05
C LYS A 71 35.95 10.95 -9.26
N TYR A 72 37.05 11.65 -8.99
CA TYR A 72 37.17 13.09 -9.24
C TYR A 72 36.81 13.48 -10.67
N LYS A 73 37.44 12.83 -11.65
CA LYS A 73 37.26 13.16 -13.08
C LYS A 73 35.84 12.86 -13.53
N ALA A 74 35.23 11.79 -13.05
CA ALA A 74 33.85 11.44 -13.33
C ALA A 74 32.89 12.53 -12.80
N MET A 75 33.02 12.92 -11.53
CA MET A 75 32.19 13.96 -10.92
C MET A 75 32.31 15.30 -11.66
N HIS A 76 33.53 15.73 -11.99
CA HIS A 76 33.76 16.97 -12.72
C HIS A 76 33.16 16.94 -14.13
N ARG A 77 33.31 15.82 -14.84
CA ARG A 77 32.72 15.63 -16.18
C ARG A 77 31.20 15.63 -16.13
N ILE A 78 30.59 14.95 -15.15
CA ILE A 78 29.15 14.92 -14.94
C ILE A 78 28.61 16.35 -14.75
N ARG A 79 29.24 17.14 -13.87
CA ARG A 79 28.86 18.53 -13.64
C ARG A 79 28.96 19.37 -14.92
N LYS A 80 30.07 19.25 -15.66
CA LYS A 80 30.26 19.96 -16.94
C LYS A 80 29.26 19.53 -18.01
N ALA A 81 28.92 18.25 -18.08
CA ALA A 81 27.91 17.74 -19.02
C ALA A 81 26.52 18.34 -18.74
N LEU A 82 26.18 18.56 -17.46
CA LEU A 82 24.94 19.23 -17.06
C LEU A 82 24.91 20.73 -17.40
N GLU A 83 26.04 21.42 -17.28
CA GLU A 83 26.21 22.84 -17.69
C GLU A 83 26.04 23.00 -19.20
N LEU A 84 26.55 22.05 -19.99
CA LEU A 84 26.50 22.05 -21.46
C LEU A 84 25.28 21.33 -22.03
N ASN A 85 24.36 20.89 -21.15
CA ASN A 85 23.32 19.92 -21.49
C ASN A 85 22.42 20.41 -22.63
N LYS A 86 22.21 19.54 -23.61
CA LYS A 86 21.24 19.72 -24.69
C LYS A 86 20.27 18.55 -24.66
N THR A 87 19.00 18.83 -24.89
CA THR A 87 18.03 17.78 -25.19
C THR A 87 18.41 17.11 -26.51
N CYS A 88 18.45 15.77 -26.51
CA CYS A 88 18.71 14.99 -27.71
C CYS A 88 17.52 15.16 -28.68
N THR A 89 17.59 16.12 -29.58
CA THR A 89 16.57 16.33 -30.62
C THR A 89 16.96 15.58 -31.90
N GLY A 90 16.66 14.28 -31.94
CA GLY A 90 16.83 13.43 -33.13
C GLY A 90 15.93 12.21 -33.05
N ASP A 91 15.08 12.03 -34.07
CA ASP A 91 14.18 10.91 -34.35
C ASP A 91 13.69 10.08 -33.14
N PHE A 92 12.63 10.57 -32.49
CA PHE A 92 11.55 9.88 -31.74
C PHE A 92 11.83 8.66 -30.82
N ILE A 93 13.08 8.26 -30.55
CA ILE A 93 13.39 7.04 -29.79
C ILE A 93 14.11 7.35 -28.47
N VAL A 94 14.88 8.42 -28.39
CA VAL A 94 15.69 8.76 -27.21
C VAL A 94 15.02 9.86 -26.39
N LYS A 95 14.50 9.50 -25.21
CA LYS A 95 13.78 10.43 -24.32
C LYS A 95 14.63 11.04 -23.19
N HIS A 96 15.95 10.83 -23.23
CA HIS A 96 16.92 11.35 -22.25
C HIS A 96 17.87 12.38 -22.90
N SER A 97 18.55 13.17 -22.08
CA SER A 97 19.48 14.23 -22.48
C SER A 97 20.90 13.71 -22.71
N THR A 98 21.74 14.52 -23.37
CA THR A 98 23.15 14.17 -23.60
C THR A 98 23.90 13.97 -22.29
N SER A 99 23.52 14.72 -21.24
CA SER A 99 24.18 14.62 -19.93
C SER A 99 24.03 13.24 -19.27
N ALA A 100 22.92 12.53 -19.51
CA ALA A 100 22.72 11.17 -19.00
C ALA A 100 23.65 10.17 -19.72
N VAL A 101 23.85 10.37 -21.02
CA VAL A 101 24.80 9.59 -21.83
C VAL A 101 26.23 9.85 -21.33
N ASP A 102 26.61 11.10 -21.09
CA ASP A 102 27.94 11.45 -20.58
C ASP A 102 28.21 10.88 -19.18
N ALA A 103 27.19 10.90 -18.30
CA ALA A 103 27.28 10.30 -16.97
C ALA A 103 27.52 8.79 -17.05
N THR A 104 26.73 8.07 -17.85
CA THR A 104 26.90 6.62 -18.05
C THR A 104 28.21 6.27 -18.77
N SER A 105 28.70 7.14 -19.66
CA SER A 105 30.03 7.01 -20.29
C SER A 105 31.15 7.12 -19.26
N CYS A 106 31.02 7.98 -18.24
CA CYS A 106 31.96 8.01 -17.11
C CYS A 106 31.97 6.69 -16.35
N PHE A 107 30.80 6.08 -16.11
CA PHE A 107 30.73 4.77 -15.45
C PHE A 107 31.37 3.68 -16.30
N PHE A 108 31.12 3.70 -17.61
CA PHE A 108 31.76 2.80 -18.55
C PHE A 108 33.29 2.91 -18.50
N GLN A 109 33.84 4.12 -18.48
CA GLN A 109 35.30 4.32 -18.40
C GLN A 109 35.89 3.78 -17.10
N ILE A 110 35.18 3.90 -15.97
CA ILE A 110 35.62 3.32 -14.69
C ILE A 110 35.60 1.78 -14.75
N LYS A 111 34.56 1.19 -15.34
CA LYS A 111 34.48 -0.28 -15.56
C LYS A 111 35.57 -0.77 -16.50
N GLU A 112 35.83 -0.03 -17.57
CA GLU A 112 36.86 -0.35 -18.55
C GLU A 112 38.26 -0.25 -17.95
N PHE A 113 38.50 0.73 -17.08
CA PHE A 113 39.72 0.82 -16.28
C PHE A 113 39.92 -0.42 -15.40
N TRP A 114 38.88 -0.86 -14.69
CA TRP A 114 38.93 -2.11 -13.91
C TRP A 114 39.21 -3.34 -14.78
N ARG A 115 38.56 -3.42 -15.93
CA ARG A 115 38.76 -4.50 -16.90
C ARG A 115 40.20 -4.55 -17.40
N GLN A 116 40.81 -3.40 -17.66
CA GLN A 116 42.21 -3.30 -18.12
C GLN A 116 43.21 -3.71 -17.04
N LEU A 117 42.92 -3.43 -15.77
CA LEU A 117 43.75 -3.93 -14.67
C LEU A 117 43.83 -5.47 -14.69
N ALA A 118 42.74 -6.15 -15.08
CA ALA A 118 42.66 -7.62 -15.09
C ALA A 118 43.29 -8.24 -13.83
N TRP A 119 42.89 -7.69 -12.67
CA TRP A 119 43.59 -7.88 -11.41
C TRP A 119 43.73 -9.38 -11.07
N PRO A 120 44.96 -9.91 -10.93
CA PRO A 120 45.14 -11.37 -10.84
C PRO A 120 44.64 -12.00 -9.54
N ASP A 121 44.61 -11.24 -8.44
CA ASP A 121 44.18 -11.74 -7.12
C ASP A 121 42.68 -11.47 -6.90
N LEU A 122 41.86 -12.50 -7.14
CA LEU A 122 40.42 -12.40 -7.01
C LEU A 122 39.96 -12.11 -5.57
N VAL A 123 40.66 -12.61 -4.55
CA VAL A 123 40.30 -12.36 -3.13
C VAL A 123 40.69 -10.93 -2.73
N GLY A 124 41.92 -10.50 -3.07
CA GLY A 124 42.39 -9.13 -2.84
C GLY A 124 41.63 -8.07 -3.65
N SER A 125 40.94 -8.47 -4.74
CA SER A 125 40.15 -7.57 -5.56
C SER A 125 38.92 -6.99 -4.85
N TYR A 126 38.43 -7.64 -3.79
CA TYR A 126 37.16 -7.28 -3.13
C TYR A 126 37.08 -5.80 -2.75
N ASN A 127 38.11 -5.28 -2.07
CA ASN A 127 38.12 -3.89 -1.62
C ASN A 127 38.15 -2.90 -2.80
N PHE A 128 38.83 -3.25 -3.89
CA PHE A 128 38.84 -2.43 -5.10
C PHE A 128 37.48 -2.41 -5.79
N VAL A 129 36.80 -3.55 -5.88
CA VAL A 129 35.46 -3.63 -6.47
C VAL A 129 34.43 -2.88 -5.63
N VAL A 130 34.51 -2.97 -4.30
CA VAL A 130 33.69 -2.12 -3.40
C VAL A 130 33.94 -0.64 -3.68
N LYS A 131 35.20 -0.21 -3.82
CA LYS A 131 35.55 1.20 -4.13
C LYS A 131 35.08 1.63 -5.52
N ILE A 132 35.11 0.75 -6.53
CA ILE A 132 34.58 1.02 -7.87
C ILE A 132 33.07 1.20 -7.84
N ILE A 133 32.36 0.30 -7.15
CA ILE A 133 30.91 0.37 -7.01
C ILE A 133 30.52 1.65 -6.25
N ASP A 134 31.20 1.97 -5.15
CA ASP A 134 31.01 3.25 -4.44
C ASP A 134 31.24 4.46 -5.35
N CYS A 135 32.32 4.44 -6.14
CA CYS A 135 32.66 5.53 -7.05
C CYS A 135 31.55 5.78 -8.08
N ILE A 136 31.08 4.73 -8.75
CA ILE A 136 30.01 4.80 -9.75
C ILE A 136 28.67 5.19 -9.11
N CYS A 137 28.32 4.57 -7.98
CA CYS A 137 27.07 4.83 -7.27
C CYS A 137 27.03 6.27 -6.72
N SER A 138 28.11 6.73 -6.10
CA SER A 138 28.26 8.11 -5.65
C SER A 138 28.09 9.10 -6.81
N ALA A 139 28.69 8.81 -7.97
CA ALA A 139 28.60 9.66 -9.15
C ALA A 139 27.18 9.71 -9.73
N ALA A 140 26.43 8.60 -9.70
CA ALA A 140 25.04 8.55 -10.09
C ALA A 140 24.12 9.33 -9.13
N VAL A 141 24.34 9.21 -7.82
CA VAL A 141 23.61 9.99 -6.80
C VAL A 141 23.91 11.48 -6.98
N TYR A 142 25.17 11.85 -7.15
CA TYR A 142 25.55 13.24 -7.43
C TYR A 142 24.89 13.80 -8.70
N TYR A 143 24.85 13.02 -9.78
CA TYR A 143 24.10 13.39 -10.98
C TYR A 143 22.62 13.63 -10.69
N SER A 144 22.00 12.74 -9.88
CA SER A 144 20.61 12.88 -9.46
C SER A 144 20.34 14.16 -8.68
N ASP A 145 21.27 14.58 -7.83
CA ASP A 145 21.15 15.80 -7.03
C ASP A 145 21.26 17.06 -7.90
N LEU A 146 22.21 17.08 -8.84
CA LEU A 146 22.36 18.18 -9.79
C LEU A 146 21.14 18.32 -10.71
N LEU A 147 20.56 17.21 -11.17
CA LEU A 147 19.32 17.23 -11.95
C LEU A 147 18.14 17.78 -11.15
N HIS A 148 18.03 17.37 -9.89
CA HIS A 148 16.98 17.86 -8.99
C HIS A 148 17.11 19.36 -8.76
N GLN A 149 18.32 19.85 -8.47
CA GLN A 149 18.61 21.27 -8.31
C GLN A 149 18.30 22.05 -9.58
N LYS A 150 18.74 21.56 -10.75
CA LYS A 150 18.44 22.20 -12.04
C LYS A 150 16.93 22.31 -12.28
N LEU A 151 16.17 21.27 -11.96
CA LEU A 151 14.71 21.31 -12.08
C LEU A 151 14.06 22.24 -11.04
N GLN A 152 14.66 22.38 -9.86
CA GLN A 152 14.22 23.35 -8.86
C GLN A 152 14.43 24.79 -9.34
N ASP A 153 15.58 25.08 -9.96
CA ASP A 153 15.93 26.41 -10.47
C ASP A 153 15.00 26.89 -11.60
N THR A 154 14.28 25.98 -12.27
CA THR A 154 13.27 26.33 -13.28
C THR A 154 11.93 26.73 -12.67
N GLY A 155 11.79 26.64 -11.34
CA GLY A 155 10.57 26.96 -10.60
C GLY A 155 9.54 25.83 -10.56
N TYR A 156 9.91 24.61 -10.99
CA TYR A 156 9.00 23.46 -11.08
C TYR A 156 8.25 23.16 -9.77
N TYR A 157 8.92 23.29 -8.62
CA TYR A 157 8.33 23.00 -7.30
C TYR A 157 7.50 24.15 -6.71
N GLU A 158 7.54 25.33 -7.31
CA GLU A 158 6.85 26.51 -6.79
C GLU A 158 5.73 26.98 -7.72
N ASP A 159 5.67 26.45 -8.95
CA ASP A 159 4.70 26.81 -9.97
C ASP A 159 3.24 26.49 -9.56
N PRO A 160 2.41 27.51 -9.28
CA PRO A 160 1.02 27.34 -8.87
C PRO A 160 0.06 27.14 -10.05
N THR A 161 0.56 27.19 -11.29
CA THR A 161 -0.30 27.12 -12.48
C THR A 161 -0.93 25.75 -12.65
N ALA A 162 -2.02 25.69 -13.44
CA ALA A 162 -2.67 24.44 -13.82
C ALA A 162 -1.68 23.45 -14.46
N PHE A 163 -1.93 22.16 -14.27
CA PHE A 163 -1.07 21.13 -14.83
C PHE A 163 -0.89 21.30 -16.34
N LYS A 164 0.38 21.25 -16.77
CA LYS A 164 0.81 21.13 -18.15
C LYS A 164 2.00 20.19 -18.18
N VAL A 165 2.13 19.41 -19.25
CA VAL A 165 3.28 18.54 -19.43
C VAL A 165 4.53 19.41 -19.56
N ASN A 166 5.43 19.29 -18.58
CA ASN A 166 6.70 20.00 -18.55
C ASN A 166 7.77 19.12 -19.20
N GLY A 167 8.32 19.58 -20.32
CA GLY A 167 9.33 18.85 -21.07
C GLY A 167 10.63 18.64 -20.28
N GLU A 168 11.08 19.64 -19.51
CA GLU A 168 12.28 19.53 -18.67
C GLU A 168 12.10 18.51 -17.54
N MET A 169 10.92 18.47 -16.93
CA MET A 169 10.58 17.45 -15.93
C MET A 169 10.62 16.05 -16.56
N CYS A 170 10.02 15.87 -17.75
CA CYS A 170 9.99 14.57 -18.41
C CYS A 170 11.39 14.08 -18.76
N VAL A 171 12.23 14.96 -19.32
CA VAL A 171 13.63 14.67 -19.64
C VAL A 171 14.41 14.32 -18.35
N THR A 172 14.23 15.10 -17.29
CA THR A 172 14.90 14.85 -15.99
C THR A 172 14.55 13.47 -15.43
N VAL A 173 13.27 13.11 -15.45
CA VAL A 173 12.79 11.79 -14.99
C VAL A 173 13.33 10.65 -15.85
N ASN A 174 13.43 10.86 -17.17
CA ASN A 174 14.00 9.86 -18.08
C ASN A 174 15.52 9.72 -17.90
N ASP A 175 16.23 10.82 -17.64
CA ASP A 175 17.68 10.83 -17.36
C ASP A 175 17.98 10.02 -16.10
N LEU A 176 17.23 10.26 -15.03
CA LEU A 176 17.35 9.51 -13.77
C LEU A 176 17.11 8.01 -13.98
N GLU A 177 16.06 7.65 -14.73
CA GLU A 177 15.76 6.24 -15.01
C GLU A 177 16.82 5.59 -15.91
N TYR A 178 17.36 6.32 -16.89
CA TYR A 178 18.45 5.85 -17.73
C TYR A 178 19.71 5.54 -16.91
N VAL A 179 20.11 6.46 -16.03
CA VAL A 179 21.24 6.28 -15.11
C VAL A 179 20.98 5.14 -14.13
N ARG A 180 19.78 5.06 -13.52
CA ARG A 180 19.39 3.98 -12.59
C ARG A 180 19.48 2.60 -13.25
N ARG A 181 19.05 2.45 -14.51
CA ARG A 181 19.17 1.20 -15.27
C ARG A 181 20.61 0.79 -15.51
N SER A 182 21.52 1.74 -15.72
CA SER A 182 22.95 1.44 -15.86
C SER A 182 23.57 0.86 -14.58
N LEU A 183 23.09 1.28 -13.41
CA LEU A 183 23.53 0.72 -12.13
C LEU A 183 23.01 -0.71 -11.92
N ALA A 184 21.77 -1.00 -12.33
CA ALA A 184 21.17 -2.32 -12.13
C ALA A 184 21.98 -3.46 -12.79
N ALA A 185 22.71 -3.18 -13.88
CA ALA A 185 23.58 -4.16 -14.55
C ALA A 185 24.99 -4.27 -13.93
N LEU A 186 25.38 -3.33 -13.07
CA LEU A 186 26.78 -3.14 -12.64
C LEU A 186 27.35 -4.37 -11.92
N GLY A 187 26.57 -5.00 -11.03
CA GLY A 187 27.03 -6.18 -10.29
C GLY A 187 27.37 -7.36 -11.19
N THR A 188 26.58 -7.55 -12.26
CA THR A 188 26.82 -8.61 -13.25
C THR A 188 28.05 -8.30 -14.10
N GLU A 189 28.18 -7.05 -14.57
CA GLU A 189 29.30 -6.61 -15.42
C GLU A 189 30.65 -6.62 -14.71
N LEU A 190 30.67 -6.42 -13.39
CA LEU A 190 31.89 -6.50 -12.57
C LEU A 190 32.19 -7.91 -12.04
N HIS A 191 31.36 -8.91 -12.39
CA HIS A 191 31.49 -10.29 -11.91
C HIS A 191 31.56 -10.39 -10.38
N VAL A 192 30.72 -9.61 -9.70
CA VAL A 192 30.68 -9.49 -8.23
C VAL A 192 30.51 -10.85 -7.55
N ASP A 193 29.64 -11.71 -8.08
CA ASP A 193 29.40 -13.04 -7.49
C ASP A 193 30.66 -13.92 -7.51
N ASN A 194 31.46 -13.89 -8.58
CA ASN A 194 32.71 -14.65 -8.66
C ASN A 194 33.71 -14.21 -7.56
N ILE A 195 33.77 -12.90 -7.30
CA ILE A 195 34.63 -12.33 -6.27
C ILE A 195 34.14 -12.74 -4.88
N LEU A 196 32.83 -12.63 -4.63
CA LEU A 196 32.21 -13.02 -3.36
C LEU A 196 32.43 -14.50 -3.07
N GLU A 197 32.22 -15.39 -4.04
CA GLU A 197 32.48 -16.82 -3.90
C GLU A 197 33.96 -17.08 -3.52
N ALA A 198 34.90 -16.42 -4.17
CA ALA A 198 36.33 -16.56 -3.85
C ALA A 198 36.69 -16.08 -2.44
N VAL A 199 36.14 -14.94 -2.00
CA VAL A 199 36.35 -14.40 -0.65
C VAL A 199 35.71 -15.30 0.42
N GLU A 200 34.52 -15.82 0.16
CA GLU A 200 33.80 -16.74 1.05
C GLU A 200 34.58 -18.05 1.23
N MET A 201 35.13 -18.60 0.15
CA MET A 201 35.98 -19.79 0.21
C MET A 201 37.27 -19.54 0.99
N ALA A 202 37.85 -18.34 0.90
CA ALA A 202 39.09 -17.99 1.59
C ALA A 202 38.90 -17.66 3.08
N THR A 203 37.74 -17.11 3.48
CA THR A 203 37.48 -16.60 4.85
C THR A 203 36.56 -17.47 5.69
N GLY A 204 35.87 -18.45 5.09
CA GLY A 204 34.92 -19.34 5.76
C GLY A 204 33.49 -18.77 5.86
N ASP A 205 32.51 -19.64 6.08
CA ASP A 205 31.07 -19.32 5.97
C ASP A 205 30.54 -18.25 6.94
N GLY A 206 31.26 -17.95 8.03
CA GLY A 206 30.78 -17.06 9.10
C GLY A 206 30.52 -15.61 8.67
N ASN A 207 31.21 -15.12 7.63
CA ASN A 207 31.13 -13.72 7.18
C ASN A 207 30.45 -13.57 5.81
N ARG A 208 29.93 -14.65 5.20
CA ARG A 208 29.30 -14.65 3.86
C ARG A 208 28.28 -13.52 3.69
N GLN A 209 27.34 -13.43 4.63
CA GLN A 209 26.26 -12.44 4.54
C GLN A 209 26.77 -10.99 4.68
N GLN A 210 27.81 -10.77 5.48
CA GLN A 210 28.37 -9.44 5.71
C GLN A 210 29.01 -8.87 4.44
N TRP A 211 29.81 -9.67 3.73
CA TRP A 211 30.45 -9.26 2.47
C TRP A 211 29.42 -8.97 1.38
N ARG A 212 28.41 -9.85 1.23
CA ARG A 212 27.32 -9.65 0.28
C ARG A 212 26.51 -8.39 0.58
N ASN A 213 26.14 -8.19 1.84
CA ASN A 213 25.38 -7.02 2.26
C ASN A 213 26.15 -5.71 2.05
N ALA A 214 27.46 -5.71 2.33
CA ALA A 214 28.28 -4.50 2.16
C ALA A 214 28.34 -4.06 0.69
N LEU A 215 28.52 -4.99 -0.24
CA LEU A 215 28.67 -4.66 -1.65
C LEU A 215 27.31 -4.38 -2.31
N TYR A 216 26.34 -5.29 -2.19
CA TYR A 216 25.01 -5.08 -2.79
C TYR A 216 24.23 -3.95 -2.10
N GLY A 217 24.49 -3.68 -0.81
CA GLY A 217 23.86 -2.57 -0.10
C GLY A 217 24.22 -1.20 -0.69
N ILE A 218 25.44 -1.03 -1.21
CA ILE A 218 25.82 0.22 -1.91
C ILE A 218 25.02 0.37 -3.21
N LEU A 219 24.94 -0.72 -3.98
CA LEU A 219 24.24 -0.73 -5.27
C LEU A 219 22.74 -0.45 -5.08
N ASP A 220 22.11 -1.23 -4.20
CA ASP A 220 20.69 -1.12 -3.88
C ASP A 220 20.34 0.25 -3.29
N GLY A 221 21.20 0.76 -2.39
CA GLY A 221 21.06 2.08 -1.80
C GLY A 221 21.06 3.19 -2.85
N ALA A 222 21.97 3.15 -3.82
CA ALA A 222 22.02 4.14 -4.89
C ALA A 222 20.83 4.02 -5.86
N THR A 223 20.46 2.80 -6.27
CA THR A 223 19.29 2.60 -7.15
C THR A 223 17.99 3.04 -6.49
N THR A 224 17.85 2.79 -5.18
CA THR A 224 16.69 3.21 -4.38
C THR A 224 16.63 4.73 -4.24
N GLN A 225 17.77 5.41 -4.04
CA GLN A 225 17.81 6.88 -3.99
C GLN A 225 17.40 7.52 -5.32
N LEU A 226 17.89 7.01 -6.45
CA LEU A 226 17.48 7.50 -7.78
C LEU A 226 15.99 7.26 -8.02
N GLU A 227 15.47 6.10 -7.62
CA GLU A 227 14.04 5.78 -7.71
C GLU A 227 13.20 6.73 -6.84
N ALA A 228 13.60 6.95 -5.58
CA ALA A 228 12.93 7.90 -4.69
C ALA A 228 12.93 9.32 -5.26
N ARG A 229 14.01 9.74 -5.94
CA ARG A 229 14.08 11.04 -6.61
C ARG A 229 13.09 11.14 -7.77
N VAL A 230 12.97 10.08 -8.57
CA VAL A 230 11.95 10.00 -9.63
C VAL A 230 10.55 10.12 -9.04
N LEU A 231 10.23 9.34 -8.00
CA LEU A 231 8.94 9.38 -7.32
C LEU A 231 8.63 10.78 -6.75
N GLN A 232 9.62 11.44 -6.15
CA GLN A 232 9.49 12.81 -5.65
C GLN A 232 9.07 13.79 -6.76
N ILE A 233 9.69 13.70 -7.94
CA ILE A 233 9.38 14.57 -9.08
C ILE A 233 7.97 14.27 -9.61
N ILE A 234 7.65 13.00 -9.90
CA ILE A 234 6.38 12.63 -10.54
C ILE A 234 5.16 12.79 -9.62
N SER A 235 5.32 12.69 -8.30
CA SER A 235 4.22 12.86 -7.33
C SER A 235 3.48 14.19 -7.48
N ARG A 236 4.16 15.20 -8.05
CA ARG A 236 3.59 16.53 -8.32
C ARG A 236 2.63 16.52 -9.53
N VAL A 237 2.76 15.56 -10.45
CA VAL A 237 1.91 15.45 -11.65
C VAL A 237 0.46 15.25 -11.23
N ALA A 238 0.16 14.15 -10.52
CA ALA A 238 -1.19 13.86 -10.05
C ALA A 238 -1.72 14.96 -9.12
N ALA A 239 -0.87 15.50 -8.25
CA ALA A 239 -1.23 16.62 -7.36
C ALA A 239 -1.65 17.89 -8.12
N LYS A 240 -0.98 18.25 -9.23
CA LYS A 240 -1.35 19.40 -10.07
C LYS A 240 -2.55 19.10 -10.97
N MET A 241 -2.81 17.85 -11.33
CA MET A 241 -4.00 17.44 -12.09
C MET A 241 -5.27 17.43 -11.21
N ARG A 242 -5.11 17.14 -9.92
CA ARG A 242 -6.20 16.99 -8.95
C ARG A 242 -7.26 18.10 -8.98
N PRO A 243 -6.97 19.41 -9.03
CA PRO A 243 -8.01 20.44 -9.05
C PRO A 243 -8.93 20.35 -10.27
N ALA A 244 -8.39 20.01 -11.45
CA ALA A 244 -9.17 19.82 -12.67
C ALA A 244 -9.98 18.52 -12.60
N LEU A 245 -9.37 17.43 -12.13
CA LEU A 245 -10.05 16.14 -11.93
C LEU A 245 -11.20 16.27 -10.93
N LYS A 246 -10.99 16.97 -9.82
CA LYS A 246 -12.02 17.29 -8.83
C LYS A 246 -13.19 18.05 -9.44
N LYS A 247 -12.89 19.08 -10.23
CA LYS A 247 -13.93 19.88 -10.90
C LYS A 247 -14.72 19.03 -11.90
N ALA A 248 -14.05 18.21 -12.70
CA ALA A 248 -14.68 17.32 -13.66
C ALA A 248 -15.54 16.26 -12.97
N MET A 249 -15.04 15.64 -11.89
CA MET A 249 -15.75 14.66 -11.08
C MET A 249 -17.00 15.26 -10.42
N PHE A 250 -16.93 16.52 -9.95
CA PHE A 250 -18.09 17.24 -9.45
C PHE A 250 -19.15 17.44 -10.54
N HIS A 251 -18.78 17.91 -11.72
CA HIS A 251 -19.74 18.11 -12.81
C HIS A 251 -20.33 16.79 -13.32
N LEU A 252 -19.57 15.71 -13.30
CA LEU A 252 -20.05 14.36 -13.57
C LEU A 252 -21.10 13.94 -12.54
N ALA A 253 -20.77 13.99 -11.24
CA ALA A 253 -21.65 13.52 -10.18
C ALA A 253 -22.98 14.28 -10.13
N TRP A 254 -22.95 15.58 -10.43
CA TRP A 254 -24.09 16.49 -10.34
C TRP A 254 -24.68 16.90 -11.70
N SER A 255 -24.43 16.14 -12.78
CA SER A 255 -25.10 16.44 -14.04
C SER A 255 -26.58 16.03 -14.02
N PRO A 256 -27.42 16.62 -14.89
CA PRO A 256 -28.85 16.33 -14.92
C PRO A 256 -29.14 14.85 -15.16
N ASP A 257 -30.20 14.32 -14.53
CA ASP A 257 -30.64 12.92 -14.67
C ASP A 257 -30.93 12.52 -16.13
N SER A 258 -31.29 13.48 -16.98
CA SER A 258 -31.51 13.23 -18.41
C SER A 258 -30.23 13.04 -19.23
N LEU A 259 -29.06 13.37 -18.69
CA LEU A 259 -27.77 13.22 -19.36
C LEU A 259 -27.15 11.86 -18.99
N PRO A 260 -26.97 10.93 -19.94
CA PRO A 260 -26.36 9.63 -19.68
C PRO A 260 -24.95 9.75 -19.10
N THR A 261 -24.54 8.80 -18.25
CA THR A 261 -23.20 8.78 -17.64
C THR A 261 -22.09 8.79 -18.69
N ALA A 262 -22.26 8.02 -19.77
CA ALA A 262 -21.31 7.95 -20.87
C ALA A 262 -21.03 9.31 -21.54
N GLU A 263 -22.00 10.23 -21.56
CA GLU A 263 -21.82 11.58 -22.06
C GLU A 263 -21.32 12.54 -20.97
N ALA A 264 -21.84 12.39 -19.75
CA ALA A 264 -21.45 13.22 -18.60
C ALA A 264 -19.97 13.09 -18.23
N ILE A 265 -19.36 11.92 -18.46
CA ILE A 265 -17.96 11.64 -18.14
C ILE A 265 -16.99 12.12 -19.21
N CYS A 266 -17.44 12.42 -20.43
CA CYS A 266 -16.57 12.83 -21.55
C CYS A 266 -15.57 13.95 -21.19
N PRO A 267 -15.95 15.06 -20.51
CA PRO A 267 -14.99 16.11 -20.17
C PRO A 267 -13.85 15.63 -19.26
N LEU A 268 -14.11 14.67 -18.38
CA LEU A 268 -13.09 14.05 -17.53
C LEU A 268 -12.15 13.18 -18.38
N LEU A 269 -12.71 12.34 -19.26
CA LEU A 269 -11.93 11.46 -20.14
C LEU A 269 -11.08 12.25 -21.14
N GLU A 270 -11.61 13.32 -21.75
CA GLU A 270 -10.87 14.19 -22.67
C GLU A 270 -9.69 14.89 -21.97
N TYR A 271 -9.91 15.33 -20.73
CA TYR A 271 -8.84 15.91 -19.92
C TYR A 271 -7.76 14.87 -19.61
N LEU A 272 -8.14 13.66 -19.20
CA LEU A 272 -7.20 12.57 -18.94
C LEU A 272 -6.45 12.16 -20.21
N ASP A 273 -7.15 11.89 -21.30
CA ASP A 273 -6.59 11.44 -22.58
C ASP A 273 -5.53 12.41 -23.11
N SER A 274 -5.89 13.70 -23.24
CA SER A 274 -4.97 14.73 -23.76
C SER A 274 -3.66 14.82 -22.98
N HIS A 275 -3.70 14.69 -21.65
CA HIS A 275 -2.52 14.78 -20.81
C HIS A 275 -1.74 13.46 -20.72
N LEU A 276 -2.43 12.33 -20.61
CA LEU A 276 -1.80 11.02 -20.51
C LEU A 276 -1.15 10.61 -21.85
N VAL A 277 -1.73 10.96 -22.99
CA VAL A 277 -1.09 10.77 -24.30
C VAL A 277 0.21 11.58 -24.40
N ALA A 278 0.20 12.84 -23.98
CA ALA A 278 1.39 13.68 -23.97
C ALA A 278 2.48 13.15 -23.01
N LEU A 279 2.09 12.65 -21.83
CA LEU A 279 3.01 12.03 -20.87
C LEU A 279 3.56 10.70 -21.37
N ASN A 280 2.75 9.85 -21.99
CA ASN A 280 3.18 8.59 -22.60
C ASN A 280 4.20 8.84 -23.73
N ALA A 281 3.96 9.88 -24.54
CA ALA A 281 4.90 10.31 -25.56
C ALA A 281 6.23 10.79 -24.95
N ALA A 282 6.19 11.51 -23.82
CA ALA A 282 7.37 12.15 -23.23
C ALA A 282 8.16 11.29 -22.22
N LEU A 283 7.54 10.32 -21.53
CA LEU A 283 8.16 9.53 -20.47
C LEU A 283 8.57 8.13 -20.93
N LEU A 284 9.56 7.53 -20.27
CA LEU A 284 9.85 6.10 -20.39
C LEU A 284 8.70 5.25 -19.79
N PRO A 285 8.42 4.04 -20.32
CA PRO A 285 7.24 3.25 -19.93
C PRO A 285 7.08 3.05 -18.42
N ARG A 286 8.15 2.68 -17.70
CA ARG A 286 8.12 2.47 -16.24
C ARG A 286 7.68 3.73 -15.47
N ASN A 287 8.07 4.91 -15.94
CA ASN A 287 7.70 6.17 -15.28
C ASN A 287 6.32 6.65 -15.70
N PHE A 288 5.90 6.37 -16.93
CA PHE A 288 4.53 6.60 -17.35
C PHE A 288 3.54 5.75 -16.54
N GLU A 289 3.83 4.45 -16.34
CA GLU A 289 3.00 3.56 -15.52
C GLU A 289 2.84 4.07 -14.09
N ARG A 290 3.92 4.54 -13.46
CA ARG A 290 3.86 5.18 -12.12
C ARG A 290 2.95 6.41 -12.10
N VAL A 291 3.08 7.28 -13.10
CA VAL A 291 2.19 8.46 -13.23
C VAL A 291 0.74 8.04 -13.45
N LEU A 292 0.51 7.02 -14.27
CA LEU A 292 -0.82 6.50 -14.56
C LEU A 292 -1.49 5.96 -13.28
N HIS A 293 -0.72 5.25 -12.44
CA HIS A 293 -1.17 4.78 -11.12
C HIS A 293 -1.52 5.95 -10.18
N ASP A 294 -0.64 6.95 -10.06
CA ASP A 294 -0.90 8.11 -9.19
C ASP A 294 -2.16 8.89 -9.62
N VAL A 295 -2.37 9.04 -10.93
CA VAL A 295 -3.55 9.72 -11.48
C VAL A 295 -4.82 8.89 -11.24
N TRP A 296 -4.76 7.57 -11.38
CA TRP A 296 -5.86 6.65 -11.05
C TRP A 296 -6.29 6.78 -9.59
N ASP A 297 -5.33 6.78 -8.66
CA ASP A 297 -5.62 6.95 -7.23
C ASP A 297 -6.28 8.29 -6.92
N VAL A 298 -5.86 9.37 -7.60
CA VAL A 298 -6.54 10.68 -7.49
C VAL A 298 -7.97 10.61 -8.03
N CYS A 299 -8.22 9.94 -9.16
CA CYS A 299 -9.58 9.76 -9.67
C CYS A 299 -10.47 9.02 -8.67
N LEU A 300 -9.99 7.92 -8.08
CA LEU A 300 -10.71 7.17 -7.04
C LEU A 300 -10.98 8.02 -5.80
N LEU A 301 -9.99 8.79 -5.35
CA LEU A 301 -10.14 9.67 -4.20
C LEU A 301 -11.20 10.73 -4.45
N GLU A 302 -11.18 11.40 -5.61
CA GLU A 302 -12.14 12.45 -5.93
C GLU A 302 -13.55 11.90 -6.18
N LEU A 303 -13.68 10.68 -6.72
CA LEU A 303 -14.96 9.97 -6.82
C LEU A 303 -15.52 9.65 -5.43
N GLY A 304 -14.68 9.11 -4.54
CA GLY A 304 -15.01 8.86 -3.14
C GLY A 304 -15.50 10.12 -2.42
N GLN A 305 -14.83 11.25 -2.64
CA GLN A 305 -15.20 12.54 -2.05
C GLN A 305 -16.57 13.06 -2.51
N GLN A 306 -17.03 12.72 -3.72
CA GLN A 306 -18.39 13.11 -4.13
C GLN A 306 -19.46 12.43 -3.28
N MET A 307 -19.16 11.25 -2.74
CA MET A 307 -20.07 10.54 -1.85
C MET A 307 -20.07 11.13 -0.43
N ASP A 308 -19.08 11.92 -0.04
CA ASP A 308 -19.02 12.63 1.25
C ASP A 308 -19.96 13.85 1.30
N GLY A 309 -20.44 14.24 2.49
CA GLY A 309 -21.27 15.44 2.69
C GLY A 309 -22.77 15.17 2.90
N ASN A 310 -23.59 16.24 2.84
CA ASN A 310 -25.03 16.18 3.14
C ASN A 310 -25.76 15.25 2.18
N ALA A 311 -26.31 14.18 2.75
CA ALA A 311 -26.85 13.09 1.97
C ALA A 311 -28.32 13.29 1.57
N GLY A 312 -28.97 14.35 2.07
CA GLY A 312 -30.35 14.71 1.73
C GLY A 312 -30.55 15.21 0.29
N ASP A 313 -29.49 15.65 -0.38
CA ASP A 313 -29.55 16.13 -1.78
C ASP A 313 -29.18 15.04 -2.81
N LYS A 314 -28.81 13.83 -2.35
CA LYS A 314 -28.26 12.76 -3.20
C LYS A 314 -29.33 11.69 -3.47
N VAL A 315 -29.74 11.57 -4.73
CA VAL A 315 -30.80 10.64 -5.19
C VAL A 315 -30.18 9.34 -5.71
N ALA A 316 -30.95 8.25 -5.87
CA ALA A 316 -30.44 6.97 -6.39
C ALA A 316 -29.64 7.12 -7.72
N VAL A 317 -30.13 7.96 -8.64
CA VAL A 317 -29.48 8.25 -9.93
C VAL A 317 -28.05 8.80 -9.77
N PHE A 318 -27.78 9.55 -8.69
CA PHE A 318 -26.43 10.05 -8.38
C PHE A 318 -25.45 8.88 -8.17
N TYR A 319 -25.84 7.88 -7.40
CA TYR A 319 -24.97 6.74 -7.08
C TYR A 319 -24.84 5.76 -8.24
N GLU A 320 -25.91 5.55 -9.02
CA GLU A 320 -25.86 4.78 -10.27
C GLU A 320 -24.86 5.40 -11.26
N ARG A 321 -24.92 6.73 -11.44
CA ARG A 321 -23.99 7.47 -12.29
C ARG A 321 -22.52 7.30 -11.84
N LEU A 322 -22.25 7.40 -10.54
CA LEU A 322 -20.90 7.21 -10.02
C LEU A 322 -20.40 5.77 -10.18
N TYR A 323 -21.30 4.78 -10.09
CA TYR A 323 -20.98 3.39 -10.32
C TYR A 323 -20.62 3.11 -11.79
N GLU A 324 -21.46 3.54 -12.73
CA GLU A 324 -21.18 3.45 -14.16
C GLU A 324 -19.89 4.21 -14.53
N ALA A 325 -19.66 5.38 -13.93
CA ALA A 325 -18.43 6.13 -14.14
C ALA A 325 -17.19 5.39 -13.65
N LEU A 326 -17.28 4.68 -12.52
CA LEU A 326 -16.19 3.85 -12.02
C LEU A 326 -15.82 2.74 -13.02
N GLU A 327 -16.82 2.08 -13.61
CA GLU A 327 -16.59 1.05 -14.64
C GLU A 327 -15.92 1.64 -15.89
N ILE A 328 -16.42 2.77 -16.40
CA ILE A 328 -15.82 3.45 -17.56
C ILE A 328 -14.37 3.87 -17.27
N LEU A 329 -14.08 4.36 -16.06
CA LEU A 329 -12.71 4.72 -15.69
C LEU A 329 -11.81 3.48 -15.56
N VAL A 330 -12.30 2.36 -15.02
CA VAL A 330 -11.53 1.10 -15.00
C VAL A 330 -11.14 0.69 -16.41
N ASP A 331 -12.08 0.71 -17.35
CA ASP A 331 -11.81 0.37 -18.75
C ASP A 331 -10.82 1.36 -19.40
N PHE A 332 -10.98 2.66 -19.14
CA PHE A 332 -10.07 3.70 -19.63
C PHE A 332 -8.63 3.52 -19.14
N PHE A 333 -8.42 3.28 -17.85
CA PHE A 333 -7.08 3.10 -17.29
C PHE A 333 -6.48 1.70 -17.58
N HIS A 334 -7.33 0.70 -17.82
CA HIS A 334 -6.89 -0.63 -18.26
C HIS A 334 -6.43 -0.63 -19.73
N ALA A 335 -7.12 0.14 -20.58
CA ALA A 335 -6.80 0.38 -21.98
C ALA A 335 -6.50 -0.91 -22.78
N ASP A 336 -7.36 -1.92 -22.68
CA ASP A 336 -7.19 -3.23 -23.32
C ASP A 336 -5.80 -3.86 -23.05
N GLN A 337 -5.39 -3.90 -21.78
CA GLN A 337 -4.09 -4.42 -21.31
C GLN A 337 -2.86 -3.59 -21.72
N LYS A 338 -3.06 -2.38 -22.28
CA LYS A 338 -1.97 -1.45 -22.58
C LYS A 338 -1.74 -0.42 -21.47
N GLY A 339 -2.65 -0.34 -20.51
CA GLY A 339 -2.57 0.52 -19.32
C GLY A 339 -2.22 -0.28 -18.07
N LEU A 340 -2.87 0.04 -16.96
CA LEU A 340 -2.66 -0.65 -15.68
C LEU A 340 -3.35 -2.02 -15.69
N PRO A 341 -2.71 -3.06 -15.13
CA PRO A 341 -3.36 -4.35 -14.99
C PRO A 341 -4.46 -4.32 -13.92
N LEU A 342 -5.46 -5.20 -14.03
CA LEU A 342 -6.67 -5.18 -13.19
C LEU A 342 -6.38 -5.36 -11.70
N ASP A 343 -5.31 -6.08 -11.35
CA ASP A 343 -4.86 -6.27 -9.97
C ASP A 343 -4.30 -4.98 -9.35
N GLN A 344 -3.64 -4.12 -10.15
CA GLN A 344 -3.23 -2.79 -9.71
C GLN A 344 -4.41 -1.82 -9.64
N LEU A 345 -5.35 -1.90 -10.58
CA LEU A 345 -6.55 -1.03 -10.59
C LEU A 345 -7.47 -1.32 -9.39
N LYS A 346 -7.64 -2.60 -9.03
CA LYS A 346 -8.48 -3.06 -7.92
C LYS A 346 -7.76 -2.99 -6.58
N SER A 347 -7.20 -1.82 -6.28
CA SER A 347 -6.53 -1.50 -5.03
C SER A 347 -7.49 -1.48 -3.83
N ALA A 348 -6.95 -1.39 -2.61
CA ALA A 348 -7.76 -1.24 -1.40
C ALA A 348 -8.65 0.03 -1.45
N THR A 349 -8.19 1.09 -2.12
CA THR A 349 -8.97 2.32 -2.32
C THR A 349 -10.15 2.08 -3.26
N TYR A 350 -9.93 1.35 -4.37
CA TYR A 350 -10.99 0.95 -5.29
C TYR A 350 -12.09 0.18 -4.57
N TRP A 351 -11.74 -0.86 -3.81
CA TRP A 351 -12.73 -1.67 -3.10
C TRP A 351 -13.51 -0.88 -2.05
N ARG A 352 -12.89 0.10 -1.40
CA ARG A 352 -13.60 0.99 -0.48
C ARG A 352 -14.64 1.86 -1.18
N VAL A 353 -14.30 2.37 -2.36
CA VAL A 353 -15.20 3.17 -3.20
C VAL A 353 -16.33 2.31 -3.75
N GLU A 354 -16.00 1.15 -4.32
CA GLU A 354 -16.93 0.19 -4.89
C GLU A 354 -17.92 -0.31 -3.84
N GLN A 355 -17.43 -0.77 -2.68
CA GLN A 355 -18.29 -1.19 -1.56
C GLN A 355 -19.27 -0.10 -1.12
N ARG A 356 -18.81 1.15 -1.04
CA ARG A 356 -19.68 2.28 -0.65
C ARG A 356 -20.76 2.53 -1.69
N LEU A 357 -20.42 2.48 -2.98
CA LEU A 357 -21.41 2.57 -4.06
C LEU A 357 -22.43 1.41 -3.98
N GLN A 358 -21.96 0.19 -3.70
CA GLN A 358 -22.86 -0.96 -3.52
C GLN A 358 -23.81 -0.74 -2.35
N TYR A 359 -23.36 -0.19 -1.22
CA TYR A 359 -24.25 0.13 -0.11
C TYR A 359 -25.37 1.08 -0.52
N HIS A 360 -25.09 2.07 -1.35
CA HIS A 360 -26.12 2.98 -1.84
C HIS A 360 -27.12 2.32 -2.80
N LYS A 361 -26.73 1.25 -3.51
CA LYS A 361 -27.61 0.43 -4.38
C LYS A 361 -28.42 -0.62 -3.61
N THR A 362 -27.94 -1.07 -2.45
CA THR A 362 -28.60 -2.10 -1.65
C THR A 362 -29.85 -1.56 -0.94
N GLU A 363 -30.97 -2.27 -0.99
CA GLU A 363 -32.21 -1.91 -0.28
C GLU A 363 -32.00 -1.82 1.24
N THR A 364 -32.87 -1.06 1.94
CA THR A 364 -32.70 -0.76 3.37
C THR A 364 -32.64 -2.02 4.23
N GLU A 365 -33.50 -2.98 3.94
CA GLU A 365 -33.53 -4.26 4.64
C GLU A 365 -32.24 -5.07 4.40
N GLY A 366 -31.71 -5.05 3.17
CA GLY A 366 -30.44 -5.69 2.82
C GLY A 366 -29.25 -5.04 3.53
N LEU A 367 -29.23 -3.71 3.64
CA LEU A 367 -28.20 -2.99 4.40
C LEU A 367 -28.24 -3.31 5.90
N ILE A 368 -29.44 -3.36 6.49
CA ILE A 368 -29.61 -3.76 7.89
C ILE A 368 -29.12 -5.20 8.10
N HIS A 369 -29.41 -6.10 7.15
CA HIS A 369 -28.89 -7.46 7.20
C HIS A 369 -27.35 -7.51 7.14
N LEU A 370 -26.73 -6.77 6.21
CA LEU A 370 -25.26 -6.64 6.11
C LEU A 370 -24.64 -6.07 7.40
N TYR A 371 -25.30 -5.09 8.02
CA TYR A 371 -24.86 -4.56 9.32
C TYR A 371 -24.83 -5.67 10.38
N TYR A 372 -25.91 -6.46 10.49
CA TYR A 372 -25.96 -7.55 11.47
C TYR A 372 -24.98 -8.68 11.18
N LEU A 373 -24.74 -9.01 9.90
CA LEU A 373 -23.66 -9.94 9.52
C LEU A 373 -22.29 -9.46 10.01
N GLN A 374 -21.99 -8.17 9.86
CA GLN A 374 -20.75 -7.59 10.38
C GLN A 374 -20.70 -7.67 11.92
N ARG A 375 -21.81 -7.40 12.62
CA ARG A 375 -21.89 -7.53 14.08
C ARG A 375 -21.72 -8.97 14.56
N LEU A 376 -22.26 -9.94 13.83
CA LEU A 376 -22.04 -11.36 14.11
C LEU A 376 -20.58 -11.74 13.92
N GLN A 377 -19.91 -11.22 12.90
CA GLN A 377 -18.48 -11.42 12.71
C GLN A 377 -17.66 -10.79 13.85
N ASP A 378 -18.04 -9.58 14.30
CA ASP A 378 -17.43 -8.95 15.47
C ASP A 378 -17.55 -9.85 16.71
N GLN A 379 -18.73 -10.46 16.94
CA GLN A 379 -18.98 -11.39 18.04
C GLN A 379 -18.03 -12.60 18.02
N LEU A 380 -17.77 -13.17 16.85
CA LEU A 380 -16.88 -14.33 16.73
C LEU A 380 -15.42 -13.98 17.02
N SER A 381 -15.06 -12.70 16.88
CA SER A 381 -13.70 -12.19 17.13
C SER A 381 -13.53 -11.52 18.50
N THR A 382 -14.61 -11.36 19.28
CA THR A 382 -14.55 -10.58 20.52
C THR A 382 -13.98 -11.40 21.68
N GLU A 383 -12.91 -10.87 22.29
CA GLU A 383 -12.29 -11.45 23.49
C GLU A 383 -12.55 -10.61 24.74
N SER A 384 -13.03 -9.37 24.58
CA SER A 384 -13.30 -8.46 25.69
C SER A 384 -14.56 -8.86 26.44
N ILE A 385 -14.48 -8.81 27.77
CA ILE A 385 -15.62 -9.00 28.68
C ILE A 385 -16.04 -7.68 29.37
N GLU A 386 -15.60 -6.53 28.82
CA GLU A 386 -15.84 -5.18 29.37
C GLU A 386 -17.31 -4.92 29.73
N TYR A 387 -18.24 -5.50 28.97
CA TYR A 387 -19.68 -5.28 29.13
C TYR A 387 -20.42 -6.41 29.86
N GLY A 388 -19.68 -7.43 30.30
CA GLY A 388 -20.23 -8.65 30.86
C GLY A 388 -20.34 -9.79 29.85
N VAL A 389 -20.76 -10.95 30.35
CA VAL A 389 -20.90 -12.18 29.56
C VAL A 389 -22.28 -12.78 29.80
N LEU A 390 -22.98 -13.10 28.72
CA LEU A 390 -24.30 -13.73 28.74
C LEU A 390 -24.18 -15.23 28.46
N SER A 391 -24.76 -16.06 29.33
CA SER A 391 -24.80 -17.52 29.18
C SER A 391 -26.16 -17.96 28.64
N VAL A 392 -26.16 -18.58 27.46
CA VAL A 392 -27.38 -19.03 26.78
C VAL A 392 -27.30 -20.49 26.32
N ARG A 393 -28.44 -21.12 26.09
CA ARG A 393 -28.57 -22.35 25.31
C ARG A 393 -29.61 -22.15 24.23
N ALA A 394 -29.34 -22.60 23.01
CA ALA A 394 -30.31 -22.57 21.93
C ALA A 394 -30.30 -23.90 21.19
N TYR A 395 -31.48 -24.40 20.83
CA TYR A 395 -31.63 -25.63 20.06
C TYR A 395 -32.96 -25.61 19.30
N PHE A 396 -33.02 -26.33 18.20
CA PHE A 396 -34.22 -26.51 17.42
C PHE A 396 -34.86 -27.86 17.74
N ASN A 397 -36.15 -27.86 18.08
CA ASN A 397 -36.89 -29.07 18.42
C ASN A 397 -38.36 -28.96 17.99
N HIS A 398 -38.92 -30.01 17.37
CA HIS A 398 -40.33 -30.13 16.99
C HIS A 398 -40.96 -28.84 16.38
N ASP A 399 -40.32 -28.27 15.35
CA ASP A 399 -40.76 -27.05 14.65
C ASP A 399 -40.73 -25.76 15.50
N SER A 400 -39.93 -25.75 16.56
CA SER A 400 -39.70 -24.61 17.42
C SER A 400 -38.22 -24.40 17.70
N LEU A 401 -37.80 -23.14 17.70
CA LEU A 401 -36.51 -22.71 18.24
C LEU A 401 -36.68 -22.42 19.73
N CYS A 402 -36.01 -23.22 20.57
CA CYS A 402 -35.97 -23.03 22.01
C CYS A 402 -34.71 -22.25 22.39
N VAL A 403 -34.87 -21.18 23.17
CA VAL A 403 -33.80 -20.29 23.62
C VAL A 403 -33.89 -20.17 25.14
N GLU A 404 -32.88 -20.66 25.84
CA GLU A 404 -32.75 -20.53 27.29
C GLU A 404 -31.73 -19.45 27.62
N VAL A 405 -32.18 -18.42 28.34
CA VAL A 405 -31.33 -17.37 28.90
C VAL A 405 -31.05 -17.74 30.35
N LEU A 406 -29.82 -18.14 30.66
CA LEU A 406 -29.48 -18.72 31.96
C LEU A 406 -29.08 -17.63 32.95
N ASN A 407 -27.99 -16.93 32.66
CA ASN A 407 -27.45 -15.88 33.50
C ASN A 407 -26.62 -14.89 32.69
N ALA A 408 -26.30 -13.75 33.30
CA ALA A 408 -25.17 -12.94 32.88
C ALA A 408 -24.23 -12.74 34.06
N ARG A 409 -22.96 -12.42 33.78
CA ARG A 409 -21.95 -12.08 34.79
C ARG A 409 -21.22 -10.80 34.40
N ASP A 410 -20.74 -10.09 35.40
CA ASP A 410 -19.91 -8.89 35.25
C ASP A 410 -20.59 -7.83 34.35
N VAL A 411 -21.92 -7.75 34.40
CA VAL A 411 -22.69 -6.72 33.67
C VAL A 411 -22.24 -5.34 34.17
N ILE A 412 -22.19 -4.36 33.27
CA ILE A 412 -21.76 -3.02 33.65
C ILE A 412 -22.72 -2.38 34.66
N PRO A 413 -22.21 -1.65 35.66
CA PRO A 413 -23.04 -0.87 36.56
C PRO A 413 -23.53 0.40 35.87
N LEU A 414 -24.82 0.50 35.61
CA LEU A 414 -25.44 1.67 34.98
C LEU A 414 -26.15 2.57 36.02
N ASP A 415 -26.57 2.03 37.16
CA ASP A 415 -27.16 2.84 38.22
C ASP A 415 -26.12 3.64 39.04
N PRO A 416 -26.51 4.80 39.60
CA PRO A 416 -25.71 5.54 40.58
C PRO A 416 -25.36 4.74 41.85
N ASN A 417 -26.07 3.65 42.12
CA ASN A 417 -25.86 2.77 43.26
C ASN A 417 -24.70 1.77 43.05
N GLY A 418 -24.13 1.70 41.84
CA GLY A 418 -23.05 0.78 41.48
C GLY A 418 -23.52 -0.63 41.08
N PHE A 419 -24.82 -0.83 40.87
CA PHE A 419 -25.46 -2.05 40.38
C PHE A 419 -26.25 -1.73 39.10
N SER A 420 -27.05 -2.71 38.65
CA SER A 420 -28.06 -2.56 37.61
C SER A 420 -29.26 -3.45 37.94
N ASP A 421 -30.38 -3.19 37.29
CA ASP A 421 -31.59 -3.99 37.21
C ASP A 421 -31.71 -4.68 35.82
N PRO A 422 -30.79 -5.60 35.43
CA PRO A 422 -30.70 -6.11 34.07
C PRO A 422 -31.87 -7.00 33.65
N PHE A 423 -32.23 -6.92 32.36
CA PHE A 423 -33.10 -7.87 31.64
C PHE A 423 -32.60 -8.04 30.19
N VAL A 424 -33.00 -9.14 29.55
CA VAL A 424 -32.56 -9.49 28.19
C VAL A 424 -33.74 -9.50 27.23
N ILE A 425 -33.61 -8.76 26.13
CA ILE A 425 -34.53 -8.80 24.99
C ILE A 425 -33.94 -9.75 23.93
N ILE A 426 -34.77 -10.65 23.42
CA ILE A 426 -34.42 -11.68 22.44
C ILE A 426 -35.17 -11.41 21.13
N GLU A 427 -34.41 -11.26 20.05
CA GLU A 427 -34.93 -10.96 18.72
C GLU A 427 -34.32 -11.90 17.67
N LEU A 428 -35.13 -12.40 16.73
CA LEU A 428 -34.64 -13.23 15.61
C LEU A 428 -34.38 -12.37 14.37
N LEU A 429 -33.22 -12.59 13.74
CA LEU A 429 -32.77 -11.84 12.57
C LEU A 429 -32.36 -12.81 11.44
N PRO A 430 -32.53 -12.42 10.16
CA PRO A 430 -33.08 -11.15 9.69
C PRO A 430 -34.61 -11.07 9.81
N ARG A 431 -35.15 -9.87 10.11
CA ARG A 431 -36.60 -9.65 10.31
C ARG A 431 -37.46 -10.10 9.13
N LYS A 432 -36.96 -10.05 7.89
CA LYS A 432 -37.67 -10.56 6.70
C LYS A 432 -38.09 -12.03 6.84
N VAL A 433 -37.19 -12.83 7.40
CA VAL A 433 -37.34 -14.28 7.54
C VAL A 433 -38.21 -14.62 8.75
N PHE A 434 -38.09 -13.82 9.81
CA PHE A 434 -38.76 -14.04 11.10
C PHE A 434 -39.84 -12.98 11.40
N ALA A 435 -40.49 -12.43 10.38
CA ALA A 435 -41.40 -11.29 10.52
C ALA A 435 -42.62 -11.58 11.43
N HIS A 436 -42.99 -12.85 11.57
CA HIS A 436 -44.07 -13.33 12.45
C HIS A 436 -43.62 -13.58 13.89
N CYS A 437 -42.32 -13.56 14.18
CA CYS A 437 -41.77 -13.74 15.51
C CYS A 437 -41.63 -12.37 16.21
N ALA A 438 -42.44 -12.15 17.24
CA ALA A 438 -42.29 -10.97 18.10
C ALA A 438 -41.05 -11.10 18.99
N GLU A 439 -40.45 -9.96 19.37
CA GLU A 439 -39.41 -9.93 20.39
C GLU A 439 -39.96 -10.43 21.74
N GLN A 440 -39.13 -11.18 22.48
CA GLN A 440 -39.45 -11.69 23.82
C GLN A 440 -38.43 -11.13 24.82
N GLN A 441 -38.78 -11.09 26.11
CA GLN A 441 -37.90 -10.53 27.14
C GLN A 441 -37.95 -11.33 28.44
N THR A 442 -36.84 -11.35 29.17
CA THR A 442 -36.77 -11.91 30.53
C THR A 442 -37.44 -11.01 31.55
N ASN A 443 -37.65 -11.54 32.75
CA ASN A 443 -37.92 -10.72 33.92
C ASN A 443 -36.69 -9.88 34.30
N VAL A 444 -36.97 -8.76 34.96
CA VAL A 444 -35.97 -7.83 35.50
C VAL A 444 -35.37 -8.39 36.78
N GLN A 445 -34.04 -8.51 36.84
CA GLN A 445 -33.32 -8.96 38.02
C GLN A 445 -32.75 -7.76 38.77
N LYS A 446 -33.18 -7.53 40.01
CA LYS A 446 -32.90 -6.27 40.71
C LYS A 446 -31.53 -6.23 41.39
N LYS A 447 -30.84 -5.09 41.28
CA LYS A 447 -29.63 -4.71 42.02
C LYS A 447 -28.54 -5.77 41.95
N THR A 448 -28.21 -6.20 40.74
CA THR A 448 -27.21 -7.24 40.51
C THR A 448 -26.44 -7.02 39.22
N LEU A 449 -25.14 -7.29 39.26
CA LEU A 449 -24.28 -7.38 38.07
C LEU A 449 -24.10 -8.83 37.59
N HIS A 450 -24.71 -9.78 38.31
CA HIS A 450 -24.69 -11.22 38.02
C HIS A 450 -26.12 -11.77 38.05
N PRO A 451 -27.00 -11.34 37.12
CA PRO A 451 -28.38 -11.79 37.11
C PRO A 451 -28.49 -13.28 36.77
N MET A 452 -29.34 -13.99 37.51
CA MET A 452 -29.80 -15.33 37.18
C MET A 452 -31.20 -15.21 36.61
N PHE A 453 -31.36 -15.53 35.34
CA PHE A 453 -32.65 -15.48 34.65
C PHE A 453 -33.31 -16.86 34.69
N ASP A 454 -32.62 -17.89 34.21
CA ASP A 454 -33.12 -19.27 34.09
C ASP A 454 -34.49 -19.34 33.38
N GLU A 455 -34.65 -18.56 32.31
CA GLU A 455 -35.89 -18.44 31.54
C GLU A 455 -35.77 -19.10 30.16
N CYS A 456 -36.84 -19.76 29.71
CA CYS A 456 -36.91 -20.45 28.43
C CYS A 456 -37.96 -19.81 27.52
N PHE A 457 -37.58 -19.55 26.28
CA PHE A 457 -38.37 -18.90 25.25
C PHE A 457 -38.53 -19.84 24.06
N GLU A 458 -39.70 -19.80 23.43
CA GLU A 458 -40.02 -20.64 22.28
C GLU A 458 -40.47 -19.77 21.12
N PHE A 459 -39.87 -19.98 19.95
CA PHE A 459 -40.22 -19.31 18.71
C PHE A 459 -40.66 -20.35 17.68
N SER A 460 -41.90 -20.23 17.21
CA SER A 460 -42.41 -21.09 16.13
C SER A 460 -41.76 -20.70 14.80
N VAL A 461 -40.78 -21.48 14.36
CA VAL A 461 -39.99 -21.25 13.14
C VAL A 461 -39.72 -22.58 12.44
N THR A 462 -39.51 -22.53 11.14
CA THR A 462 -39.14 -23.71 10.36
C THR A 462 -37.63 -23.92 10.35
N LEU A 463 -37.20 -25.16 10.16
CA LEU A 463 -35.79 -25.51 10.00
C LEU A 463 -35.14 -24.75 8.83
N GLU A 464 -35.87 -24.56 7.73
CA GLU A 464 -35.41 -23.81 6.56
C GLU A 464 -35.12 -22.35 6.90
N GLN A 465 -35.97 -21.70 7.72
CA GLN A 465 -35.73 -20.33 8.19
C GLN A 465 -34.47 -20.23 9.04
N CYS A 466 -34.20 -21.20 9.91
CA CYS A 466 -32.97 -21.24 10.71
C CYS A 466 -31.70 -21.48 9.89
N ARG A 467 -31.82 -22.08 8.69
CA ARG A 467 -30.71 -22.37 7.77
C ARG A 467 -30.42 -21.24 6.78
N VAL A 468 -31.25 -20.20 6.73
CA VAL A 468 -30.97 -19.03 5.89
C VAL A 468 -29.62 -18.43 6.28
N GLU A 469 -28.81 -18.07 5.28
CA GLU A 469 -27.51 -17.46 5.50
C GLU A 469 -27.64 -16.21 6.38
N GLY A 470 -26.84 -16.14 7.45
CA GLY A 470 -26.89 -15.04 8.41
C GLY A 470 -28.09 -15.05 9.36
N ALA A 471 -28.87 -16.14 9.42
CA ALA A 471 -29.89 -16.29 10.45
C ALA A 471 -29.26 -16.35 11.85
N MET A 472 -29.75 -15.52 12.77
CA MET A 472 -29.14 -15.33 14.09
C MET A 472 -30.16 -14.89 15.14
N ILE A 473 -29.77 -15.03 16.41
CA ILE A 473 -30.44 -14.46 17.58
C ILE A 473 -29.67 -13.23 18.04
N LEU A 474 -30.35 -12.11 18.23
CA LEU A 474 -29.84 -10.92 18.89
C LEU A 474 -30.33 -10.91 20.35
N PHE A 475 -29.40 -10.90 21.28
CA PHE A 475 -29.63 -10.64 22.69
C PHE A 475 -29.26 -9.18 22.99
N THR A 476 -30.21 -8.39 23.48
CA THR A 476 -29.96 -7.01 23.94
C THR A 476 -30.16 -6.98 25.45
N VAL A 477 -29.08 -6.77 26.20
CA VAL A 477 -29.13 -6.58 27.65
C VAL A 477 -29.36 -5.12 27.94
N MET A 478 -30.40 -4.83 28.71
CA MET A 478 -30.83 -3.49 29.10
C MET A 478 -30.91 -3.41 30.63
N ASP A 479 -30.71 -2.21 31.17
CA ASP A 479 -30.98 -1.89 32.57
C ASP A 479 -32.37 -1.27 32.71
N HIS A 480 -33.18 -1.76 33.65
CA HIS A 480 -34.53 -1.26 33.84
C HIS A 480 -34.59 -0.09 34.80
N ASP A 481 -34.97 1.07 34.26
CA ASP A 481 -35.16 2.29 35.04
C ASP A 481 -36.64 2.56 35.34
N VAL A 482 -36.93 2.89 36.60
CA VAL A 482 -38.31 3.20 37.06
C VAL A 482 -38.73 4.62 36.71
N LEU A 483 -37.77 5.57 36.66
CA LEU A 483 -38.04 7.01 36.47
C LEU A 483 -37.50 7.56 35.15
N THR A 484 -36.56 6.87 34.52
CA THR A 484 -35.86 7.25 33.28
C THR A 484 -36.09 6.20 32.18
N PHE A 485 -35.45 6.40 31.03
CA PHE A 485 -35.48 5.40 29.96
C PHE A 485 -34.47 4.31 30.28
N ASN A 486 -34.80 3.06 29.97
CA ASN A 486 -33.89 1.93 30.15
C ASN A 486 -32.54 2.16 29.45
N ASP A 487 -31.45 1.89 30.16
CA ASP A 487 -30.08 2.06 29.66
C ASP A 487 -29.56 0.80 28.95
N PHE A 488 -28.74 0.99 27.93
CA PHE A 488 -28.19 -0.12 27.15
C PHE A 488 -26.93 -0.68 27.81
N ALA A 489 -26.99 -1.93 28.28
CA ALA A 489 -25.86 -2.60 28.91
C ALA A 489 -24.92 -3.26 27.89
N GLY A 490 -25.48 -3.89 26.86
CA GLY A 490 -24.71 -4.50 25.78
C GLY A 490 -25.55 -5.41 24.89
N GLU A 491 -24.98 -5.84 23.77
CA GLU A 491 -25.62 -6.79 22.85
C GLU A 491 -24.72 -7.99 22.56
N ALA A 492 -25.33 -9.13 22.24
CA ALA A 492 -24.66 -10.34 21.81
C ALA A 492 -25.42 -11.03 20.68
N PHE A 493 -24.68 -11.77 19.84
CA PHE A 493 -25.23 -12.43 18.66
C PHE A 493 -24.94 -13.93 18.68
N LEU A 494 -25.91 -14.76 18.29
CA LEU A 494 -25.73 -16.20 18.13
C LEU A 494 -26.21 -16.66 16.75
N ALA A 495 -25.31 -17.23 15.95
CA ALA A 495 -25.67 -17.79 14.65
C ALA A 495 -26.56 -19.04 14.82
N LEU A 496 -27.67 -19.10 14.08
CA LEU A 496 -28.58 -20.25 14.11
C LEU A 496 -28.05 -21.46 13.34
N GLY A 497 -27.21 -21.26 12.31
CA GLY A 497 -26.74 -22.34 11.44
C GLY A 497 -26.00 -23.47 12.15
N ASN A 498 -25.42 -23.22 13.33
CA ASN A 498 -24.57 -24.17 14.06
C ASN A 498 -25.20 -24.67 15.37
N ILE A 499 -26.47 -24.36 15.65
CA ILE A 499 -27.10 -24.81 16.89
C ILE A 499 -27.59 -26.28 16.75
N PRO A 500 -27.64 -27.04 17.86
CA PRO A 500 -28.21 -28.39 17.86
C PRO A 500 -29.62 -28.42 17.27
N GLY A 501 -29.88 -29.37 16.38
CA GLY A 501 -31.16 -29.50 15.66
C GLY A 501 -31.27 -28.72 14.35
N VAL A 502 -30.39 -27.75 14.10
CA VAL A 502 -30.32 -27.04 12.82
C VAL A 502 -29.20 -27.63 11.94
N ASP A 503 -28.02 -27.82 12.54
CA ASP A 503 -26.87 -28.48 11.93
C ASP A 503 -27.11 -30.00 11.82
N GLU A 504 -27.03 -30.54 10.61
CA GLU A 504 -27.23 -31.97 10.32
C GLU A 504 -26.18 -32.86 10.98
N ASN A 505 -25.02 -32.32 11.35
CA ASN A 505 -23.95 -33.06 12.02
C ASN A 505 -24.14 -33.17 13.54
N ASN A 506 -25.13 -32.47 14.10
CA ASN A 506 -25.36 -32.37 15.55
C ASN A 506 -26.70 -33.02 15.92
N THR A 507 -26.84 -34.32 15.65
CA THR A 507 -28.08 -35.11 15.79
C THR A 507 -28.43 -35.52 17.23
N SER A 508 -27.80 -34.98 18.26
CA SER A 508 -28.05 -35.40 19.64
C SER A 508 -29.12 -34.53 20.33
N ILE A 509 -30.34 -34.51 19.81
CA ILE A 509 -31.50 -33.93 20.54
C ILE A 509 -32.15 -34.98 21.46
N ASP A 510 -31.87 -36.28 21.26
CA ASP A 510 -32.56 -37.37 21.96
C ASP A 510 -32.32 -37.42 23.48
N ASN A 511 -31.34 -36.67 24.01
CA ASN A 511 -31.13 -36.51 25.46
C ASN A 511 -30.72 -35.08 25.78
N PHE A 512 -31.68 -34.24 26.20
CA PHE A 512 -31.50 -32.85 26.67
C PHE A 512 -30.38 -32.63 27.72
N HIS A 513 -29.80 -33.69 28.26
CA HIS A 513 -28.66 -33.67 29.19
C HIS A 513 -27.31 -33.23 28.57
N GLY A 514 -27.21 -33.07 27.25
CA GLY A 514 -25.95 -32.76 26.54
C GLY A 514 -25.84 -31.36 25.90
N LEU A 515 -26.85 -30.49 26.03
CA LEU A 515 -26.83 -29.17 25.40
C LEU A 515 -25.76 -28.27 26.03
N LYS A 516 -24.74 -27.91 25.25
CA LYS A 516 -23.66 -27.03 25.70
C LYS A 516 -24.17 -25.61 25.87
N THR A 517 -23.89 -25.02 27.03
CA THR A 517 -24.02 -23.59 27.25
C THR A 517 -23.03 -22.84 26.37
N VAL A 518 -23.52 -21.78 25.72
CA VAL A 518 -22.72 -20.83 24.96
C VAL A 518 -22.55 -19.58 25.80
N GLU A 519 -21.31 -19.16 26.00
CA GLU A 519 -20.99 -17.89 26.62
C GLU A 519 -20.76 -16.84 25.54
N LEU A 520 -21.53 -15.76 25.58
CA LEU A 520 -21.47 -14.67 24.63
C LEU A 520 -21.02 -13.41 25.36
N ASN A 521 -19.83 -12.94 25.03
CA ASN A 521 -19.33 -11.66 25.51
C ASN A 521 -20.20 -10.52 24.96
N LEU A 522 -20.68 -9.66 25.85
CA LEU A 522 -21.49 -8.50 25.48
C LEU A 522 -20.61 -7.45 24.79
N MET A 523 -21.16 -6.82 23.76
CA MET A 523 -20.45 -5.88 22.91
C MET A 523 -21.18 -4.56 22.81
N HIS A 524 -20.41 -3.50 22.61
CA HIS A 524 -20.90 -2.19 22.17
C HIS A 524 -20.37 -1.91 20.76
N GLN A 525 -21.19 -1.29 19.91
CA GLN A 525 -20.70 -0.72 18.66
C GLN A 525 -20.11 0.66 18.96
N LYS A 526 -18.78 0.81 18.92
CA LYS A 526 -18.12 2.10 19.22
C LYS A 526 -17.95 2.99 17.98
N ASN A 527 -18.14 2.45 16.77
CA ASN A 527 -17.88 3.19 15.53
C ASN A 527 -19.04 4.14 15.15
N LYS A 528 -18.93 5.41 15.55
CA LYS A 528 -19.86 6.49 15.17
C LYS A 528 -19.92 6.76 13.65
N ASN A 529 -18.89 6.37 12.90
CA ASN A 529 -18.76 6.60 11.46
C ASN A 529 -18.93 5.31 10.65
N HIS A 530 -19.76 4.38 11.13
CA HIS A 530 -20.02 3.12 10.43
C HIS A 530 -20.65 3.38 9.06
N ALA A 531 -20.03 2.91 7.97
CA ALA A 531 -20.43 3.22 6.60
C ALA A 531 -21.90 2.84 6.29
N ILE A 532 -22.36 1.66 6.73
CA ILE A 532 -23.76 1.25 6.57
C ILE A 532 -24.72 2.18 7.33
N LEU A 533 -24.39 2.58 8.57
CA LEU A 533 -25.25 3.48 9.35
C LEU A 533 -25.31 4.88 8.71
N GLN A 534 -24.21 5.38 8.18
CA GLN A 534 -24.19 6.65 7.43
C GLN A 534 -25.03 6.56 6.16
N THR A 535 -24.99 5.42 5.47
CA THR A 535 -25.80 5.16 4.25
C THR A 535 -27.29 5.02 4.56
N LEU A 536 -27.65 4.42 5.70
CA LEU A 536 -29.04 4.37 6.16
C LEU A 536 -29.51 5.75 6.62
N GLU A 537 -28.66 6.52 7.30
CA GLU A 537 -28.97 7.88 7.76
C GLU A 537 -29.29 8.82 6.59
N SER A 538 -28.65 8.63 5.43
CA SER A 538 -28.97 9.41 4.24
C SER A 538 -30.37 9.21 3.68
N ARG A 539 -31.05 8.11 4.02
CA ARG A 539 -32.38 7.77 3.50
C ARG A 539 -33.46 8.47 4.32
N THR A 540 -33.53 9.79 4.24
CA THR A 540 -34.43 10.62 5.05
C THR A 540 -35.92 10.31 4.83
N GLY A 541 -36.29 9.86 3.62
CA GLY A 541 -37.66 9.45 3.29
C GLY A 541 -38.01 8.00 3.68
N ASP A 542 -37.04 7.21 4.15
CA ASP A 542 -37.24 5.82 4.54
C ASP A 542 -37.36 5.70 6.06
N LYS A 543 -38.59 5.52 6.55
CA LYS A 543 -38.87 5.39 7.98
C LYS A 543 -38.12 4.21 8.63
N MET A 544 -37.99 3.08 7.93
CA MET A 544 -37.29 1.91 8.45
C MET A 544 -35.81 2.21 8.67
N ALA A 545 -35.16 2.86 7.69
CA ALA A 545 -33.77 3.27 7.80
C ALA A 545 -33.55 4.25 8.96
N GLN A 546 -34.40 5.28 9.07
CA GLN A 546 -34.29 6.30 10.10
C GLN A 546 -34.54 5.75 11.52
N ASP A 547 -35.57 4.90 11.70
CA ASP A 547 -35.86 4.27 12.98
C ASP A 547 -34.71 3.34 13.41
N PHE A 548 -34.14 2.58 12.47
CA PHE A 548 -32.97 1.74 12.73
C PHE A 548 -31.75 2.55 13.17
N VAL A 549 -31.38 3.58 12.41
CA VAL A 549 -30.24 4.45 12.73
C VAL A 549 -30.42 5.12 14.09
N LYS A 550 -31.62 5.61 14.39
CA LYS A 550 -31.93 6.22 15.68
C LYS A 550 -31.71 5.24 16.84
N LYS A 551 -32.20 4.00 16.71
CA LYS A 551 -31.99 2.93 17.71
C LYS A 551 -30.49 2.63 17.89
N GLN A 552 -29.72 2.52 16.81
CA GLN A 552 -28.28 2.26 16.90
C GLN A 552 -27.50 3.44 17.49
N LYS A 553 -27.83 4.69 17.15
CA LYS A 553 -27.16 5.88 17.72
C LYS A 553 -27.38 6.02 19.22
N GLN A 554 -28.55 5.65 19.74
CA GLN A 554 -28.80 5.58 21.18
C GLN A 554 -27.86 4.57 21.84
N ARG A 555 -27.69 3.38 21.26
CA ARG A 555 -26.75 2.36 21.76
C ARG A 555 -25.28 2.78 21.72
N ILE A 556 -24.88 3.54 20.70
CA ILE A 556 -23.50 4.06 20.54
C ILE A 556 -23.19 5.21 21.53
N SER A 557 -24.23 5.86 22.07
CA SER A 557 -24.09 7.03 22.94
C SER A 557 -24.27 6.71 24.43
N ALA A 558 -24.72 5.49 24.74
CA ALA A 558 -24.63 4.86 26.06
C ALA A 558 -23.17 4.50 26.32
#